data_AF-V5FR24-F1
#
_entry.id   AF-V5FR24-F1
#
_cell.length_a   1.000
_cell.length_b   1.000
_cell.length_c   1.000
_cell.angle_alpha   90.00
_cell.angle_beta   90.00
_cell.angle_gamma   90.00
#
_symmetry.space_group_name_H-M   'P 1'
#
loop_
_entity.id
_entity.type
_entity.pdbx_description
1 polymer ?
#
loop_
_entity_poly.entity_id
_entity_poly.type
_entity_poly.pdbx_seq_one_letter_code
_entity_poly.pdbx_strand_id
1 'polypeptide(L)'
;KNVRDRYEDSNVLLKVKFSDYPTGYYRSKVRFGEPWLPGNWEYNENLTKADPGPHCFPYWISSIKGHQIIDSRCLAIQPTWMSDNSKTIGNNRIGSMFIPGTHNSGSFGGAPTILENYVLNQDRSVWTQLVFGIRYLDFRIGYYEKNGFYINHDLFMITKINPILKEIKKFVELAPKEVI
;
A
#
# COMPACT_ATOMS: atom_id res chain seq x y z
N LYS A 1 10.18 5.76 14.91
CA LYS A 1 10.38 7.21 14.68
C LYS A 1 9.85 7.53 13.30
N ASN A 2 8.87 8.42 13.21
CA ASN A 2 8.31 8.86 11.93
C ASN A 2 9.43 9.45 11.08
N VAL A 3 9.52 9.01 9.83
CA VAL A 3 10.67 9.26 8.97
C VAL A 3 10.78 10.75 8.56
N ARG A 4 9.76 11.58 8.86
CA ARG A 4 9.72 13.03 8.54
C ARG A 4 10.93 13.78 9.11
N ASP A 5 11.54 13.27 10.17
CA ASP A 5 12.67 13.90 10.86
C ASP A 5 14.05 13.44 10.37
N ARG A 6 14.13 12.58 9.34
CA ARG A 6 15.42 12.22 8.73
C ARG A 6 15.77 13.19 7.62
N TYR A 7 16.11 14.41 8.00
CA TYR A 7 16.95 15.26 7.15
C TYR A 7 18.28 14.53 6.93
N GLU A 8 18.49 14.21 5.66
CA GLU A 8 19.66 13.68 4.97
C GLU A 8 20.91 13.43 5.80
N ASP A 9 21.13 12.15 6.07
CA ASP A 9 22.46 11.59 5.88
C ASP A 9 22.27 10.47 4.86
N SER A 10 22.85 10.63 3.67
CA SER A 10 22.73 9.71 2.51
C SER A 10 23.52 8.41 2.73
N ASN A 11 23.40 7.86 3.94
CA ASN A 11 24.12 6.69 4.37
C ASN A 11 23.54 5.45 3.70
N VAL A 12 24.41 4.74 2.98
CA VAL A 12 24.06 3.46 2.38
C VAL A 12 23.66 2.50 3.50
N LEU A 13 22.37 2.19 3.58
CA LEU A 13 21.83 1.31 4.62
C LEU A 13 22.32 -0.13 4.49
N LEU A 14 22.59 -0.57 3.26
CA LEU A 14 22.99 -1.92 2.94
C LEU A 14 23.64 -1.97 1.55
N LYS A 15 24.71 -2.76 1.41
CA LYS A 15 25.27 -3.17 0.11
C LYS A 15 25.13 -4.68 -0.02
N VAL A 16 24.61 -5.14 -1.16
CA VAL A 16 24.45 -6.55 -1.48
C VAL A 16 25.28 -6.83 -2.72
N LYS A 17 26.15 -7.84 -2.67
CA LYS A 17 26.88 -8.31 -3.83
C LYS A 17 26.12 -9.48 -4.44
N PHE A 18 25.73 -9.35 -5.72
CA PHE A 18 24.92 -10.36 -6.39
C PHE A 18 25.57 -11.76 -6.40
N SER A 19 26.91 -11.85 -6.45
CA SER A 19 27.62 -13.13 -6.42
C SER A 19 27.36 -13.96 -5.16
N ASP A 20 26.98 -13.29 -4.06
CA ASP A 20 26.80 -13.94 -2.76
C ASP A 20 25.39 -14.53 -2.62
N TYR A 21 24.49 -14.23 -3.56
CA TYR A 21 23.09 -14.65 -3.59
C TYR A 21 22.71 -15.22 -4.96
N PRO A 22 23.18 -16.42 -5.32
CA PRO A 22 22.97 -17.02 -6.64
C PRO A 22 21.50 -17.32 -6.96
N THR A 23 20.62 -17.36 -5.95
CA THR A 23 19.17 -17.51 -6.12
C THR A 23 18.50 -16.24 -6.64
N GLY A 24 19.20 -15.10 -6.68
CA GLY A 24 18.64 -13.80 -7.04
C GLY A 24 17.76 -13.18 -5.94
N TYR A 25 17.75 -13.76 -4.73
CA TYR A 25 16.92 -13.29 -3.62
C TYR A 25 17.76 -12.90 -2.41
N TYR A 26 17.48 -11.70 -1.88
CA TYR A 26 18.05 -11.20 -0.63
C TYR A 26 16.97 -10.57 0.24
N ARG A 27 16.91 -10.97 1.52
CA ARG A 27 16.02 -10.36 2.51
C ARG A 27 16.81 -9.46 3.46
N SER A 28 16.54 -8.16 3.40
CA SER A 28 17.13 -7.19 4.33
C SER A 28 16.51 -7.25 5.72
N LYS A 29 17.31 -6.91 6.75
CA LYS A 29 16.83 -6.63 8.12
C LYS A 29 16.32 -5.19 8.27
N VAL A 30 16.53 -4.34 7.26
CA VAL A 30 16.02 -2.96 7.24
C VAL A 30 14.49 -3.01 7.19
N ARG A 31 13.85 -2.47 8.22
CA ARG A 31 12.39 -2.39 8.30
C ARG A 31 11.91 -1.11 7.63
N PHE A 32 10.87 -1.23 6.81
CA PHE A 32 10.19 -0.09 6.21
C PHE A 32 9.30 0.65 7.23
N GLY A 33 8.65 -0.09 8.13
CA GLY A 33 7.74 0.47 9.13
C GLY A 33 6.45 1.00 8.51
N GLU A 34 5.78 1.89 9.23
CA GLU A 34 4.59 2.63 8.78
C GLU A 34 5.01 4.07 8.45
N PRO A 35 5.47 4.34 7.21
CA PRO A 35 5.86 5.69 6.83
C PRO A 35 4.64 6.58 6.65
N TRP A 36 4.86 7.90 6.71
CA TRP A 36 3.85 8.86 6.27
C TRP A 36 3.62 8.71 4.76
N LEU A 37 2.42 8.98 4.28
CA LEU A 37 2.03 8.95 2.88
C LEU A 37 2.35 10.33 2.23
N PRO A 38 3.38 10.43 1.35
CA PRO A 38 3.75 11.69 0.69
C PRO A 38 2.67 12.16 -0.32
N GLY A 39 2.83 13.35 -0.89
CA GLY A 39 1.92 13.85 -1.95
C GLY A 39 0.50 14.17 -1.48
N ASN A 40 0.35 14.56 -0.21
CA ASN A 40 -0.94 14.82 0.43
C ASN A 40 -1.87 13.58 0.46
N TRP A 41 -1.31 12.37 0.57
CA TRP A 41 -2.09 11.13 0.63
C TRP A 41 -2.35 10.59 2.04
N GLU A 42 -2.02 11.34 3.08
CA GLU A 42 -2.48 11.04 4.44
C GLU A 42 -4.02 11.12 4.52
N TYR A 43 -4.64 10.19 5.26
CA TYR A 43 -6.09 10.22 5.41
C TYR A 43 -6.54 11.49 6.13
N ASN A 44 -7.38 12.27 5.46
CA ASN A 44 -8.01 13.45 6.02
C ASN A 44 -9.35 13.67 5.33
N GLU A 45 -10.44 13.61 6.11
CA GLU A 45 -11.81 13.75 5.61
C GLU A 45 -12.05 15.09 4.89
N ASN A 46 -11.36 16.14 5.31
CA ASN A 46 -11.50 17.50 4.78
C ASN A 46 -10.57 17.79 3.59
N LEU A 47 -9.70 16.86 3.21
CA LEU A 47 -8.77 17.07 2.10
C LEU A 47 -9.52 17.13 0.76
N THR A 48 -9.33 18.19 -0.01
CA THR A 48 -10.05 18.36 -1.29
C THR A 48 -9.21 17.97 -2.52
N LYS A 49 -7.90 17.82 -2.36
CA LYS A 49 -6.97 17.52 -3.43
C LYS A 49 -5.75 16.77 -2.90
N ALA A 50 -5.28 15.78 -3.65
CA ALA A 50 -3.99 15.13 -3.47
C ALA A 50 -3.19 15.19 -4.77
N ASP A 51 -1.88 15.01 -4.68
CA ASP A 51 -1.00 15.15 -5.84
C ASP A 51 -1.03 13.87 -6.69
N PRO A 52 -1.20 13.96 -8.03
CA PRO A 52 -1.17 12.79 -8.90
C PRO A 52 0.27 12.26 -9.05
N GLY A 53 0.39 11.08 -9.62
CA GLY A 53 1.67 10.44 -9.92
C GLY A 53 2.24 9.62 -8.76
N PRO A 54 3.39 8.95 -9.00
CA PRO A 54 4.13 8.25 -7.96
C PRO A 54 4.82 9.22 -7.01
N HIS A 55 4.81 8.90 -5.71
CA HIS A 55 5.49 9.70 -4.69
C HIS A 55 6.50 8.86 -3.91
N CYS A 56 7.78 9.25 -3.97
CA CYS A 56 8.87 8.52 -3.35
C CYS A 56 8.89 8.65 -1.82
N PHE A 57 9.16 7.53 -1.17
CA PHE A 57 9.71 7.51 0.18
C PHE A 57 11.23 7.76 0.11
N PRO A 58 11.89 8.14 1.22
CA PRO A 58 13.35 8.30 1.28
C PRO A 58 14.07 6.93 1.41
N TYR A 59 13.68 5.97 0.58
CA TYR A 59 14.27 4.64 0.49
C TYR A 59 14.54 4.34 -0.99
N TRP A 60 15.82 4.26 -1.34
CA TRP A 60 16.27 4.02 -2.70
C TRP A 60 17.01 2.70 -2.79
N ILE A 61 16.82 2.02 -3.91
CA ILE A 61 17.64 0.89 -4.34
C ILE A 61 18.37 1.29 -5.63
N SER A 62 19.67 1.02 -5.68
CA SER A 62 20.48 1.31 -6.85
C SER A 62 21.32 0.10 -7.22
N SER A 63 21.26 -0.28 -8.50
CA SER A 63 22.13 -1.30 -9.09
C SER A 63 23.41 -0.65 -9.59
N ILE A 64 24.57 -1.12 -9.13
CA ILE A 64 25.86 -0.49 -9.40
C ILE A 64 26.80 -1.51 -10.05
N LYS A 65 27.49 -1.13 -11.13
CA LYS A 65 28.56 -1.90 -11.78
C LYS A 65 29.81 -1.04 -11.87
N GLY A 66 30.86 -1.43 -11.13
CA GLY A 66 32.04 -0.60 -10.96
C GLY A 66 31.68 0.72 -10.25
N HIS A 67 31.92 1.85 -10.92
CA HIS A 67 31.57 3.18 -10.42
C HIS A 67 30.30 3.77 -11.05
N GLN A 68 29.58 2.99 -11.89
CA GLN A 68 28.38 3.46 -12.57
C GLN A 68 27.12 2.89 -11.94
N ILE A 69 26.13 3.77 -11.72
CA ILE A 69 24.77 3.39 -11.38
C ILE A 69 24.07 2.96 -12.68
N ILE A 70 23.66 1.71 -12.77
CA ILE A 70 22.94 1.15 -13.91
C ILE A 70 21.45 1.51 -13.84
N ASP A 71 20.88 1.40 -12.64
CA ASP A 71 19.47 1.70 -12.40
C ASP A 71 19.27 2.15 -10.96
N SER A 72 18.33 3.06 -10.74
CA SER A 72 17.96 3.54 -9.40
C SER A 72 16.47 3.78 -9.31
N ARG A 73 15.84 3.26 -8.26
CA ARG A 73 14.40 3.43 -7.99
C ARG A 73 14.18 3.69 -6.51
N CYS A 74 13.18 4.51 -6.21
CA CYS A 74 12.69 4.67 -4.85
C CYS A 74 11.57 3.68 -4.58
N LEU A 75 11.36 3.30 -3.31
CA LEU A 75 10.06 2.83 -2.88
C LEU A 75 9.08 4.00 -3.00
N ALA A 76 7.89 3.77 -3.54
CA ALA A 76 6.91 4.82 -3.78
C ALA A 76 5.48 4.32 -3.56
N ILE A 77 4.59 5.25 -3.21
CA ILE A 77 3.15 5.06 -3.39
C ILE A 77 2.77 5.36 -4.84
N GLN A 78 1.69 4.74 -5.33
CA GLN A 78 1.18 4.93 -6.70
C GLN A 78 -0.34 5.09 -6.69
N PRO A 79 -0.85 6.19 -6.11
CA PRO A 79 -2.27 6.36 -5.85
C PRO A 79 -3.11 6.64 -7.10
N THR A 80 -2.51 7.04 -8.22
CA THR A 80 -3.23 7.38 -9.46
C THR A 80 -2.75 6.57 -10.66
N TRP A 81 -2.18 5.38 -10.44
CA TRP A 81 -1.48 4.63 -11.49
C TRP A 81 -2.37 4.29 -12.69
N MET A 82 -3.68 4.06 -12.50
CA MET A 82 -4.57 3.77 -13.63
C MET A 82 -4.73 4.99 -14.54
N SER A 83 -4.95 6.16 -13.93
CA SER A 83 -5.03 7.46 -14.61
C SER A 83 -3.71 7.83 -15.28
N ASP A 84 -2.59 7.66 -14.58
CA ASP A 84 -1.25 8.02 -15.06
C ASP A 84 -0.86 7.20 -16.29
N ASN A 85 -1.32 5.94 -16.35
CA ASN A 85 -1.04 5.02 -17.45
C ASN A 85 -2.21 4.91 -18.45
N SER A 86 -3.23 5.76 -18.35
CA SER A 86 -4.48 5.68 -19.14
C SER A 86 -4.27 5.65 -20.66
N LYS A 87 -3.22 6.27 -21.19
CA LYS A 87 -2.88 6.20 -22.61
C LYS A 87 -2.56 4.78 -23.09
N THR A 88 -2.01 3.96 -22.20
CA THR A 88 -1.57 2.59 -22.49
C THR A 88 -2.65 1.57 -22.13
N ILE A 89 -3.30 1.75 -20.97
CA ILE A 89 -4.23 0.75 -20.41
C ILE A 89 -5.69 1.16 -20.40
N GLY A 90 -6.02 2.44 -20.67
CA GLY A 90 -7.36 2.98 -20.48
C GLY A 90 -8.45 2.38 -21.38
N ASN A 91 -8.06 1.77 -22.49
CA ASN A 91 -8.99 1.07 -23.41
C ASN A 91 -9.09 -0.43 -23.12
N ASN A 92 -8.33 -0.96 -22.16
CA ASN A 92 -8.36 -2.37 -21.82
C ASN A 92 -9.60 -2.68 -20.97
N ARG A 93 -10.17 -3.87 -21.16
CA ARG A 93 -11.21 -4.38 -20.25
C ARG A 93 -10.55 -4.72 -18.92
N ILE A 94 -11.25 -4.50 -17.81
CA ILE A 94 -10.78 -4.83 -16.46
C ILE A 94 -10.25 -6.28 -16.40
N GLY A 95 -10.99 -7.25 -16.95
CA GLY A 95 -10.57 -8.66 -16.98
C GLY A 95 -9.37 -9.00 -17.88
N SER A 96 -8.81 -8.02 -18.59
CA SER A 96 -7.60 -8.16 -19.43
C SER A 96 -6.40 -7.41 -18.86
N MET A 97 -6.53 -6.79 -17.68
CA MET A 97 -5.47 -6.03 -17.02
C MET A 97 -4.89 -6.82 -15.85
N PHE A 98 -3.61 -6.57 -15.56
CA PHE A 98 -3.00 -6.95 -14.29
C PHE A 98 -3.37 -5.91 -13.24
N ILE A 99 -4.27 -6.29 -12.32
CA ILE A 99 -4.76 -5.41 -11.26
C ILE A 99 -4.29 -5.98 -9.92
N PRO A 100 -3.52 -5.22 -9.12
CA PRO A 100 -3.09 -5.68 -7.81
C PRO A 100 -4.26 -5.70 -6.83
N GLY A 101 -4.41 -6.83 -6.13
CA GLY A 101 -5.44 -7.04 -5.13
C GLY A 101 -4.88 -7.53 -3.81
N THR A 102 -5.66 -7.38 -2.74
CA THR A 102 -5.35 -7.92 -1.41
C THR A 102 -6.41 -8.92 -0.97
N HIS A 103 -5.97 -10.03 -0.38
CA HIS A 103 -6.84 -11.05 0.21
C HIS A 103 -7.24 -10.65 1.63
N ASN A 104 -8.52 -10.80 2.00
CA ASN A 104 -9.05 -10.33 3.29
C ASN A 104 -8.62 -8.88 3.62
N SER A 105 -8.85 -7.94 2.69
CA SER A 105 -8.27 -6.60 2.70
C SER A 105 -8.56 -5.79 3.97
N GLY A 106 -9.72 -6.01 4.60
CA GLY A 106 -10.10 -5.33 5.85
C GLY A 106 -9.51 -5.95 7.12
N SER A 107 -8.78 -7.07 7.01
CA SER A 107 -8.17 -7.76 8.16
C SER A 107 -6.76 -7.23 8.46
N PHE A 108 -6.69 -5.96 8.85
CA PHE A 108 -5.43 -5.24 9.09
C PHE A 108 -5.15 -4.85 10.56
N GLY A 109 -6.09 -5.10 11.46
CA GLY A 109 -5.94 -4.77 12.87
C GLY A 109 -7.17 -5.14 13.70
N GLY A 110 -7.09 -4.95 15.01
CA GLY A 110 -8.19 -5.23 15.95
C GLY A 110 -8.27 -6.67 16.44
N ALA A 111 -7.37 -7.56 16.00
CA ALA A 111 -7.23 -8.91 16.54
C ALA A 111 -6.37 -8.90 17.82
N PRO A 112 -6.66 -9.76 18.82
CA PRO A 112 -5.75 -9.99 19.94
C PRO A 112 -4.38 -10.50 19.47
N THR A 113 -3.29 -10.09 20.09
CA THR A 113 -1.90 -10.43 19.67
C THR A 113 -1.65 -11.93 19.51
N ILE A 114 -2.26 -12.76 20.35
CA ILE A 114 -2.17 -14.23 20.25
C ILE A 114 -2.83 -14.81 18.98
N LEU A 115 -3.75 -14.06 18.36
CA LEU A 115 -4.50 -14.45 17.17
C LEU A 115 -4.08 -13.68 15.91
N GLU A 116 -3.28 -12.61 16.03
CA GLU A 116 -2.90 -11.76 14.89
C GLU A 116 -2.33 -12.57 13.72
N ASN A 117 -1.42 -13.51 13.98
CA ASN A 117 -0.79 -14.35 12.94
C ASN A 117 -1.76 -15.33 12.24
N TYR A 118 -2.94 -15.57 12.81
CA TYR A 118 -3.95 -16.48 12.26
C TYR A 118 -5.11 -15.74 11.58
N VAL A 119 -5.29 -14.46 11.91
CA VAL A 119 -6.51 -13.70 11.61
C VAL A 119 -6.23 -12.49 10.73
N LEU A 120 -5.07 -11.85 10.88
CA LEU A 120 -4.70 -10.68 10.08
C LEU A 120 -3.94 -11.11 8.83
N ASN A 121 -4.35 -10.57 7.69
CA ASN A 121 -3.70 -10.83 6.39
C ASN A 121 -3.01 -9.60 5.83
N GLN A 122 -3.32 -8.42 6.38
CA GLN A 122 -2.79 -7.16 5.94
C GLN A 122 -2.09 -6.48 7.12
N ASP A 123 -1.02 -5.75 6.85
CA ASP A 123 -0.32 -4.94 7.84
C ASP A 123 -0.60 -3.44 7.65
N ARG A 124 -1.55 -3.08 6.77
CA ARG A 124 -1.91 -1.71 6.41
C ARG A 124 -3.42 -1.53 6.30
N SER A 125 -3.91 -0.34 6.67
CA SER A 125 -5.31 0.05 6.49
C SER A 125 -5.75 0.00 5.03
N VAL A 126 -7.05 -0.08 4.77
CA VAL A 126 -7.59 -0.05 3.40
C VAL A 126 -7.22 1.25 2.70
N TRP A 127 -7.32 2.40 3.36
CA TRP A 127 -6.79 3.66 2.82
C TRP A 127 -5.35 3.53 2.31
N THR A 128 -4.46 2.97 3.14
CA THR A 128 -3.05 2.83 2.79
C THR A 128 -2.86 1.86 1.64
N GLN A 129 -3.57 0.73 1.63
CA GLN A 129 -3.55 -0.23 0.51
C GLN A 129 -3.91 0.47 -0.81
N LEU A 130 -4.97 1.28 -0.83
CA LEU A 130 -5.38 2.04 -2.01
C LEU A 130 -4.31 3.04 -2.46
N VAL A 131 -3.72 3.78 -1.52
CA VAL A 131 -2.65 4.75 -1.81
C VAL A 131 -1.41 4.08 -2.37
N PHE A 132 -1.07 2.87 -1.90
CA PHE A 132 0.03 2.06 -2.45
C PHE A 132 -0.28 1.46 -3.83
N GLY A 133 -1.53 1.51 -4.29
CA GLY A 133 -1.93 1.14 -5.65
C GLY A 133 -2.87 -0.07 -5.74
N ILE A 134 -3.33 -0.64 -4.63
CA ILE A 134 -4.30 -1.74 -4.63
C ILE A 134 -5.64 -1.27 -5.23
N ARG A 135 -6.23 -2.09 -6.10
CA ARG A 135 -7.49 -1.81 -6.82
C ARG A 135 -8.44 -3.01 -6.88
N TYR A 136 -8.18 -4.04 -6.08
CA TYR A 136 -9.09 -5.16 -5.89
C TYR A 136 -9.09 -5.53 -4.41
N LEU A 137 -10.24 -5.36 -3.76
CA LEU A 137 -10.38 -5.57 -2.32
C LEU A 137 -11.27 -6.78 -2.04
N ASP A 138 -10.72 -7.80 -1.37
CA ASP A 138 -11.49 -8.94 -0.88
C ASP A 138 -12.07 -8.62 0.50
N PHE A 139 -13.36 -8.30 0.54
CA PHE A 139 -14.10 -8.07 1.79
C PHE A 139 -15.04 -9.23 2.10
N ARG A 140 -14.86 -9.80 3.30
CA ARG A 140 -15.78 -10.80 3.86
C ARG A 140 -16.67 -10.14 4.89
N ILE A 141 -17.92 -9.90 4.54
CA ILE A 141 -18.83 -9.05 5.33
C ILE A 141 -19.86 -9.93 6.05
N GLY A 142 -19.99 -9.73 7.37
CA GLY A 142 -21.07 -10.30 8.17
C GLY A 142 -21.96 -9.22 8.76
N TYR A 143 -23.23 -9.57 9.01
CA TYR A 143 -24.18 -8.74 9.74
C TYR A 143 -24.44 -9.34 11.12
N TYR A 144 -24.39 -8.50 12.14
CA TYR A 144 -24.62 -8.87 13.53
C TYR A 144 -25.67 -7.95 14.14
N GLU A 145 -26.78 -8.47 14.65
CA GLU A 145 -27.95 -7.68 15.07
C GLU A 145 -27.61 -6.48 15.97
N LYS A 146 -26.69 -6.64 16.92
CA LYS A 146 -26.29 -5.57 17.86
C LYS A 146 -25.21 -4.64 17.33
N ASN A 147 -24.42 -5.09 16.36
CA ASN A 147 -23.18 -4.42 15.95
C ASN A 147 -23.25 -3.87 14.51
N GLY A 148 -24.18 -4.34 13.69
CA GLY A 148 -24.30 -4.00 12.27
C GLY A 148 -23.31 -4.78 11.40
N PHE A 149 -22.86 -4.16 10.31
CA PHE A 149 -21.95 -4.77 9.34
C PHE A 149 -20.48 -4.68 9.74
N TYR A 150 -19.78 -5.80 9.63
CA TYR A 150 -18.37 -5.94 9.96
C TYR A 150 -17.63 -6.72 8.89
N ILE A 151 -16.35 -6.40 8.72
CA ILE A 151 -15.38 -7.29 8.08
C ILE A 151 -15.06 -8.43 9.04
N ASN A 152 -15.08 -9.65 8.50
CA ASN A 152 -14.76 -10.88 9.20
C ASN A 152 -13.51 -11.54 8.60
N HIS A 153 -12.85 -12.35 9.42
CA HIS A 153 -11.97 -13.43 8.97
C HIS A 153 -12.48 -14.73 9.58
N ASP A 154 -13.08 -15.58 8.76
CA ASP A 154 -13.82 -16.77 9.20
C ASP A 154 -14.85 -16.42 10.29
N LEU A 155 -14.69 -16.96 11.50
CA LEU A 155 -15.60 -16.73 12.64
C LEU A 155 -15.27 -15.47 13.44
N PHE A 156 -14.20 -14.76 13.09
CA PHE A 156 -13.72 -13.61 13.86
C PHE A 156 -14.23 -12.30 13.25
N MET A 157 -14.91 -11.51 14.08
CA MET A 157 -15.30 -10.14 13.77
C MET A 157 -14.08 -9.22 13.93
N ILE A 158 -13.67 -8.54 12.85
CA ILE A 158 -12.41 -7.79 12.81
C ILE A 158 -12.63 -6.30 12.98
N THR A 159 -13.29 -5.66 12.02
CA THR A 159 -13.47 -4.21 12.01
C THR A 159 -14.78 -3.79 11.36
N LYS A 160 -15.28 -2.61 11.72
CA LYS A 160 -16.50 -2.05 11.15
C LYS A 160 -16.28 -1.69 9.68
N ILE A 161 -17.28 -1.95 8.84
CA ILE A 161 -17.19 -1.60 7.42
C ILE A 161 -17.37 -0.10 7.16
N ASN A 162 -18.14 0.61 8.00
CA ASN A 162 -18.49 2.00 7.73
C ASN A 162 -17.28 2.95 7.57
N PRO A 163 -16.25 2.91 8.46
CA PRO A 163 -15.03 3.69 8.26
C PRO A 163 -14.32 3.35 6.94
N ILE A 164 -14.24 2.07 6.58
CA ILE A 164 -13.61 1.60 5.35
C ILE A 164 -14.33 2.14 4.10
N LEU A 165 -15.66 2.11 4.08
CA LEU A 165 -16.43 2.67 2.96
C LEU A 165 -16.25 4.19 2.83
N LYS A 166 -16.08 4.91 3.96
CA LYS A 166 -15.73 6.33 3.93
C LYS A 166 -14.34 6.56 3.35
N GLU A 167 -13.35 5.75 3.73
CA GLU A 167 -12.00 5.79 3.17
C GLU A 167 -12.01 5.54 1.65
N ILE A 168 -12.73 4.50 1.20
CA ILE A 168 -12.87 4.19 -0.23
C ILE A 168 -13.53 5.34 -0.98
N LYS A 169 -14.66 5.84 -0.47
CA LYS A 169 -15.34 7.01 -1.05
C LYS A 169 -14.38 8.19 -1.16
N LYS A 170 -13.66 8.49 -0.08
CA LYS A 170 -12.72 9.61 -0.04
C LYS A 170 -11.58 9.44 -1.05
N PHE A 171 -11.07 8.22 -1.19
CA PHE A 171 -10.03 7.92 -2.16
C PHE A 171 -10.52 8.18 -3.59
N VAL A 172 -11.71 7.70 -3.95
CA VAL A 172 -12.30 7.91 -5.28
C VAL A 172 -12.58 9.39 -5.54
N GLU A 173 -12.95 10.17 -4.52
CA GLU A 173 -13.09 11.63 -4.64
C GLU A 173 -11.76 12.32 -4.99
N LEU A 174 -10.64 11.87 -4.40
CA LEU A 174 -9.30 12.41 -4.68
C LEU A 174 -8.68 11.87 -5.97
N ALA A 175 -9.06 10.66 -6.37
CA ALA A 175 -8.55 9.94 -7.54
C ALA A 175 -9.69 9.49 -8.47
N PRO A 176 -10.47 10.42 -9.08
CA PRO A 176 -11.73 10.11 -9.77
C PRO A 176 -11.60 9.28 -11.05
N LYS A 177 -10.37 8.98 -11.48
CA LYS A 177 -10.05 8.17 -12.67
C LYS A 177 -9.54 6.77 -12.32
N GLU A 178 -9.46 6.45 -11.03
CA GLU A 178 -9.14 5.10 -10.56
C GLU A 178 -10.41 4.26 -10.44
N VAL A 179 -10.26 2.94 -10.55
CA VAL A 179 -11.36 1.96 -10.39
C VAL A 179 -10.94 0.95 -9.33
N ILE A 180 -11.78 0.75 -8.30
CA ILE A 180 -11.57 -0.18 -7.18
C ILE A 180 -12.56 -1.33 -7.28
#